data_AF-A0A2E7BIG8-F1
#
_entry.id   AF-A0A2E7BIG8-F1
#
_cell.length_a   1.000
_cell.length_b   1.000
_cell.length_c   1.000
_cell.angle_alpha   90.00
_cell.angle_beta   90.00
_cell.angle_gamma   90.00
#
_symmetry.space_group_name_H-M   'P 1'
#
loop_
_entity.id
_entity.type
_entity.pdbx_description
1 polymer ?
#
loop_
_entity_poly.entity_id
_entity_poly.type
_entity_poly.pdbx_seq_one_letter_code
_entity_poly.pdbx_strand_id
1 'polypeptide(L)'
;MTAVAAGTATITGTFSGKSGAVEITVTEPTATVTSLSVSAGTTSLEVGGTTMVTATAAYSNGATTTVNPSWSSDNTSVVSVSPSGTVTAMAAGTATVTGTFNGESGTVDITVTEPAATVTSVSVSAGATDLEVGGTTMVTATAAYSDDTTATVNPAWSSSNTSIASVSSSGTVTAVAAGTATITGTFSGKSGAVEITVTPPPATLTVTLAGTGSGVVTSSPSGIDCGSDCNESYAAGTVVTLITDAASGSTFVGWSGDCDGSGQTTSVTMDTPRTCKATFDVSQAILDINLPGNGSGTITSTPPGIDCPDNCNQAYPIGTVVTLTADPAAGSKFNCWGDCGPANQRQVPTQIQVTMDSNLSCSPYFELSGQ
;
A
#
# COMPACT_ATOMS: atom_id res chain seq x y z
N MET A 1 -6.97 -96.79 45.97
CA MET A 1 -6.52 -96.83 44.56
C MET A 1 -6.20 -95.40 44.17
N THR A 2 -5.01 -95.15 43.64
CA THR A 2 -4.55 -93.79 43.31
C THR A 2 -4.32 -93.74 41.80
N ALA A 3 -4.91 -92.78 41.11
CA ALA A 3 -4.66 -92.57 39.69
C ALA A 3 -3.27 -91.94 39.50
N VAL A 4 -2.52 -92.40 38.49
CA VAL A 4 -1.15 -91.92 38.19
C VAL A 4 -1.08 -91.16 36.85
N ALA A 5 -1.87 -91.58 35.86
CA ALA A 5 -1.98 -90.94 34.55
C ALA A 5 -3.34 -91.28 33.92
N ALA A 6 -3.75 -90.53 32.90
CA ALA A 6 -4.93 -90.86 32.12
C ALA A 6 -4.73 -92.13 31.28
N GLY A 7 -5.81 -92.89 31.09
CA GLY A 7 -5.80 -94.18 30.41
C GLY A 7 -6.80 -95.15 31.02
N THR A 8 -6.91 -96.34 30.43
CA THR A 8 -7.73 -97.42 30.97
C THR A 8 -6.87 -98.40 31.76
N ALA A 9 -7.38 -98.84 32.91
CA ALA A 9 -6.74 -99.84 33.76
C ALA A 9 -7.77 -100.90 34.15
N THR A 10 -7.46 -102.17 33.90
CA THR A 10 -8.29 -103.28 34.36
C THR A 10 -7.81 -103.75 35.73
N ILE A 11 -8.70 -103.75 36.72
CA ILE A 11 -8.42 -104.23 38.07
C ILE A 11 -9.13 -105.55 38.27
N THR A 12 -8.35 -106.58 38.61
CA THR A 12 -8.85 -107.94 38.81
C THR A 12 -8.71 -108.31 40.28
N GLY A 13 -9.80 -108.72 40.92
CA GLY A 13 -9.83 -109.28 42.27
C GLY A 13 -10.10 -110.78 42.23
N THR A 14 -9.34 -111.56 42.99
CA THR A 14 -9.46 -113.03 43.07
C THR A 14 -9.70 -113.51 44.50
N PHE A 15 -10.68 -114.38 44.70
CA PHE A 15 -10.93 -115.06 45.98
C PHE A 15 -11.34 -116.51 45.74
N SER A 16 -10.67 -117.45 46.43
CA SER A 16 -10.93 -118.90 46.34
C SER A 16 -11.06 -119.44 44.90
N GLY A 17 -10.16 -119.01 44.02
CA GLY A 17 -10.09 -119.46 42.63
C GLY A 17 -11.08 -118.82 41.66
N LYS A 18 -11.91 -117.87 42.10
CA LYS A 18 -12.80 -117.08 41.22
C LYS A 18 -12.31 -115.64 41.10
N SER A 19 -12.39 -115.07 39.89
CA SER A 19 -11.98 -113.69 39.60
C SER A 19 -13.13 -112.84 39.06
N GLY A 20 -13.15 -111.57 39.46
CA GLY A 20 -13.91 -110.52 38.80
C GLY A 20 -12.98 -109.41 38.35
N ALA A 21 -13.23 -108.82 37.18
CA ALA A 21 -12.47 -107.69 36.67
C ALA A 21 -13.40 -106.49 36.49
N VAL A 22 -12.87 -105.29 36.76
CA VAL A 22 -13.50 -104.01 36.44
C VAL A 22 -12.51 -103.16 35.67
N GLU A 23 -12.97 -102.56 34.57
CA GLU A 23 -12.19 -101.57 33.84
C GLU A 23 -12.46 -100.18 34.42
N ILE A 24 -11.40 -99.46 34.72
CA ILE A 24 -11.46 -98.08 35.22
C ILE A 24 -10.77 -97.20 34.21
N THR A 25 -11.51 -96.21 33.70
CA THR A 25 -10.95 -95.16 32.85
C THR A 25 -10.59 -93.96 33.72
N VAL A 26 -9.33 -93.56 33.71
CA VAL A 26 -8.87 -92.29 34.26
C VAL A 26 -8.82 -91.30 33.11
N THR A 27 -9.61 -90.24 33.17
CA THR A 27 -9.54 -89.13 32.20
C THR A 27 -8.61 -88.05 32.72
N GLU A 28 -7.89 -87.36 31.84
CA GLU A 28 -7.22 -86.13 32.24
C GLU A 28 -8.27 -85.10 32.70
N PRO A 29 -7.98 -84.30 33.74
CA PRO A 29 -8.84 -83.17 34.06
C PRO A 29 -8.92 -82.25 32.85
N THR A 30 -10.12 -81.77 32.53
CA THR A 30 -10.33 -80.81 31.45
C THR A 30 -9.51 -79.55 31.72
N ALA A 31 -8.59 -79.21 30.81
CA ALA A 31 -7.79 -78.01 30.94
C ALA A 31 -8.68 -76.77 30.89
N THR A 32 -8.54 -75.89 31.87
CA THR A 32 -9.32 -74.65 32.00
C THR A 32 -8.48 -73.47 31.52
N VAL A 33 -9.11 -72.44 30.95
CA VAL A 33 -8.41 -71.20 30.59
C VAL A 33 -7.95 -70.50 31.88
N THR A 34 -6.71 -70.06 31.92
CA THR A 34 -6.11 -69.37 33.08
C THR A 34 -5.82 -67.90 32.81
N SER A 35 -5.69 -67.51 31.54
CA SER A 35 -5.54 -66.11 31.14
C SER A 35 -5.83 -65.95 29.64
N LEU A 36 -6.12 -64.70 29.25
CA LEU A 36 -6.24 -64.31 27.85
C LEU A 36 -5.29 -63.15 27.58
N SER A 37 -4.47 -63.29 26.54
CA SER A 37 -3.65 -62.19 26.02
C SER A 37 -4.24 -61.70 24.71
N VAL A 38 -4.33 -60.38 24.55
CA VAL A 38 -4.78 -59.75 23.30
C VAL A 38 -3.62 -58.97 22.72
N SER A 39 -3.43 -59.09 21.41
CA SER A 39 -2.44 -58.31 20.67
C SER A 39 -3.04 -57.79 19.37
N ALA A 40 -2.56 -56.65 18.91
CA ALA A 40 -2.96 -56.03 17.65
C ALA A 40 -1.78 -56.02 16.67
N GLY A 41 -2.07 -56.08 15.37
CA GLY A 41 -1.03 -55.88 14.34
C GLY A 41 -0.38 -54.49 14.43
N THR A 42 -1.16 -53.48 14.79
CA THR A 42 -0.72 -52.11 15.12
C THR A 42 -1.62 -51.53 16.20
N THR A 43 -1.08 -50.65 17.04
CA THR A 43 -1.86 -49.93 18.06
C THR A 43 -2.08 -48.45 17.73
N SER A 44 -1.58 -48.00 16.59
CA SER A 44 -1.77 -46.65 16.07
C SER A 44 -2.34 -46.71 14.65
N LEU A 45 -3.43 -45.99 14.42
CA LEU A 45 -4.16 -45.92 13.14
C LEU A 45 -4.51 -44.46 12.81
N GLU A 46 -4.62 -44.13 11.53
CA GLU A 46 -5.36 -42.95 11.09
C GLU A 46 -6.85 -43.29 10.96
N VAL A 47 -7.73 -42.28 11.04
CA VAL A 47 -9.17 -42.43 10.79
C VAL A 47 -9.41 -43.15 9.45
N GLY A 48 -10.29 -44.16 9.45
CA GLY A 48 -10.56 -45.03 8.31
C GLY A 48 -9.60 -46.23 8.18
N GLY A 49 -8.50 -46.25 8.92
CA GLY A 49 -7.56 -47.37 8.98
C GLY A 49 -8.15 -48.60 9.66
N THR A 50 -7.57 -49.76 9.37
CA THR A 50 -7.97 -51.04 9.97
C THR A 50 -6.77 -51.82 10.47
N THR A 51 -6.95 -52.58 11.55
CA THR A 51 -5.96 -53.55 12.05
C THR A 51 -6.67 -54.84 12.49
N MET A 52 -5.92 -55.93 12.65
CA MET A 52 -6.46 -57.17 13.21
C MET A 52 -6.02 -57.31 14.65
N VAL A 53 -6.93 -57.71 15.53
CA VAL A 53 -6.63 -58.18 16.87
C VAL A 53 -6.68 -59.70 16.92
N THR A 54 -5.78 -60.28 17.71
CA THR A 54 -5.71 -61.72 17.98
C THR A 54 -5.72 -61.95 19.47
N ALA A 55 -6.44 -63.00 19.91
CA ALA A 55 -6.47 -63.41 21.30
C ALA A 55 -5.86 -64.81 21.45
N THR A 56 -4.95 -64.96 22.42
CA THR A 56 -4.31 -66.23 22.75
C THR A 56 -4.65 -66.60 24.18
N ALA A 57 -5.33 -67.73 24.36
CA ALA A 57 -5.71 -68.29 25.65
C ALA A 57 -4.59 -69.20 26.17
N ALA A 58 -4.23 -69.06 27.45
CA ALA A 58 -3.38 -70.00 28.16
C ALA A 58 -4.24 -70.94 29.01
N TYR A 59 -3.87 -72.21 29.08
CA TYR A 59 -4.63 -73.25 29.78
C TYR A 59 -3.87 -73.79 31.00
N SER A 60 -4.59 -74.38 31.96
CA SER A 60 -4.04 -74.91 33.21
C SER A 60 -3.03 -76.06 33.05
N ASN A 61 -3.00 -76.70 31.87
CA ASN A 61 -2.00 -77.70 31.50
C ASN A 61 -0.74 -77.09 30.83
N GLY A 62 -0.65 -75.76 30.75
CA GLY A 62 0.46 -75.03 30.15
C GLY A 62 0.38 -74.82 28.64
N ALA A 63 -0.64 -75.36 27.95
CA ALA A 63 -0.84 -75.12 26.51
C ALA A 63 -1.32 -73.69 26.23
N THR A 64 -1.07 -73.19 25.02
CA THR A 64 -1.61 -71.93 24.50
C THR A 64 -2.24 -72.12 23.13
N THR A 65 -3.36 -71.43 22.88
CA THR A 65 -4.10 -71.55 21.61
C THR A 65 -4.70 -70.20 21.21
N THR A 66 -4.66 -69.87 19.92
CA THR A 66 -5.42 -68.74 19.37
C THR A 66 -6.91 -69.07 19.39
N VAL A 67 -7.71 -68.17 19.97
CA VAL A 67 -9.16 -68.36 20.15
C VAL A 67 -9.94 -67.24 19.46
N ASN A 68 -11.24 -67.47 19.28
CA ASN A 68 -12.18 -66.43 18.83
C ASN A 68 -13.01 -65.93 20.03
N PRO A 69 -12.55 -64.90 20.76
CA PRO A 69 -13.26 -64.37 21.92
C PRO A 69 -14.49 -63.55 21.48
N SER A 70 -15.35 -63.18 22.44
CA SER A 70 -16.25 -62.05 22.23
C SER A 70 -15.46 -60.75 22.36
N TRP A 71 -15.50 -59.94 21.31
CA TRP A 71 -14.82 -58.64 21.26
C TRP A 71 -15.74 -57.50 21.71
N SER A 72 -15.19 -56.52 22.41
CA SER A 72 -15.83 -55.25 22.71
C SER A 72 -14.82 -54.10 22.63
N SER A 73 -15.32 -52.87 22.47
CA SER A 73 -14.53 -51.65 22.63
C SER A 73 -15.21 -50.77 23.68
N ASP A 74 -14.42 -50.13 24.53
CA ASP A 74 -14.91 -49.15 25.50
C ASP A 74 -15.44 -47.86 24.85
N ASN A 75 -14.98 -47.54 23.64
CA ASN A 75 -15.39 -46.36 22.89
C ASN A 75 -15.60 -46.66 21.39
N THR A 76 -16.81 -47.13 21.08
CA THR A 76 -17.22 -47.48 19.71
C THR A 76 -17.34 -46.30 18.75
N SER A 77 -17.31 -45.06 19.25
CA SER A 77 -17.27 -43.87 18.40
C SER A 77 -15.86 -43.58 17.85
N VAL A 78 -14.81 -44.10 18.51
CA VAL A 78 -13.41 -43.97 18.10
C VAL A 78 -12.95 -45.24 17.39
N VAL A 79 -13.26 -46.42 17.93
CA VAL A 79 -12.84 -47.71 17.38
C VAL A 79 -13.97 -48.73 17.44
N SER A 80 -14.28 -49.38 16.31
CA SER A 80 -15.15 -50.55 16.28
C SER A 80 -14.34 -51.83 16.11
N VAL A 81 -14.82 -52.95 16.64
CA VAL A 81 -14.23 -54.28 16.47
C VAL A 81 -15.30 -55.27 16.02
N SER A 82 -15.03 -55.99 14.93
CA SER A 82 -15.93 -57.00 14.39
C SER A 82 -15.79 -58.35 15.10
N PRO A 83 -16.77 -59.27 14.98
CA PRO A 83 -16.67 -60.61 15.56
C PRO A 83 -15.48 -61.45 15.07
N SER A 84 -14.89 -61.12 13.91
CA SER A 84 -13.67 -61.76 13.40
C SER A 84 -12.38 -61.11 13.90
N GLY A 85 -12.45 -60.08 14.76
CA GLY A 85 -11.27 -59.39 15.29
C GLY A 85 -10.72 -58.28 14.37
N THR A 86 -11.45 -57.89 13.32
CA THR A 86 -11.06 -56.70 12.53
C THR A 86 -11.48 -55.44 13.26
N VAL A 87 -10.52 -54.59 13.58
CA VAL A 87 -10.67 -53.28 14.22
C VAL A 87 -10.70 -52.19 13.14
N THR A 88 -11.66 -51.26 13.22
CA THR A 88 -11.79 -50.12 12.30
C THR A 88 -11.77 -48.81 13.07
N ALA A 89 -10.88 -47.90 12.69
CA ALA A 89 -10.74 -46.57 13.25
C ALA A 89 -11.81 -45.61 12.67
N MET A 90 -12.59 -44.98 13.54
CA MET A 90 -13.75 -44.16 13.15
C MET A 90 -13.56 -42.67 13.42
N ALA A 91 -12.88 -42.30 14.52
CA ALA A 91 -12.61 -40.91 14.89
C ALA A 91 -11.32 -40.84 15.72
N ALA A 92 -10.64 -39.69 15.72
CA ALA A 92 -9.45 -39.50 16.55
C ALA A 92 -9.75 -39.65 18.06
N GLY A 93 -8.82 -40.28 18.78
CA GLY A 93 -8.95 -40.59 20.20
C GLY A 93 -8.29 -41.92 20.56
N THR A 94 -8.52 -42.38 21.79
CA THR A 94 -8.03 -43.68 22.26
C THR A 94 -9.20 -44.56 22.66
N ALA A 95 -9.11 -45.85 22.35
CA ALA A 95 -10.09 -46.85 22.77
C ALA A 95 -9.40 -48.16 23.15
N THR A 96 -9.88 -48.80 24.21
CA THR A 96 -9.45 -50.12 24.67
C THR A 96 -10.30 -51.18 24.00
N VAL A 97 -9.67 -52.09 23.26
CA VAL A 97 -10.33 -53.29 22.70
C VAL A 97 -10.15 -54.44 23.68
N THR A 98 -11.26 -55.03 24.12
CA THR A 98 -11.28 -56.15 25.07
C THR A 98 -11.74 -57.42 24.37
N GLY A 99 -10.98 -58.50 24.49
CA GLY A 99 -11.43 -59.85 24.16
C GLY A 99 -11.80 -60.58 25.45
N THR A 100 -12.94 -61.29 25.46
CA THR A 100 -13.35 -62.16 26.57
C THR A 100 -13.61 -63.58 26.07
N PHE A 101 -12.98 -64.57 26.71
CA PHE A 101 -13.14 -65.99 26.38
C PHE A 101 -13.13 -66.84 27.65
N ASN A 102 -14.18 -67.65 27.84
CA ASN A 102 -14.36 -68.51 29.03
C ASN A 102 -14.18 -67.80 30.39
N GLY A 103 -14.61 -66.53 30.48
CA GLY A 103 -14.55 -65.73 31.71
C GLY A 103 -13.26 -64.94 31.90
N GLU A 104 -12.21 -65.25 31.15
CA GLU A 104 -10.95 -64.48 31.15
C GLU A 104 -10.97 -63.38 30.09
N SER A 105 -10.30 -62.27 30.38
CA SER A 105 -10.22 -61.12 29.47
C SER A 105 -8.79 -60.64 29.26
N GLY A 106 -8.54 -60.11 28.07
CA GLY A 106 -7.31 -59.39 27.73
C GLY A 106 -7.66 -58.12 26.96
N THR A 107 -6.78 -57.13 27.02
CA THR A 107 -7.02 -55.81 26.41
C THR A 107 -5.86 -55.37 25.54
N VAL A 108 -6.15 -54.49 24.58
CA VAL A 108 -5.16 -53.73 23.83
C VAL A 108 -5.69 -52.31 23.58
N ASP A 109 -4.86 -51.31 23.81
CA ASP A 109 -5.20 -49.92 23.55
C ASP A 109 -4.91 -49.58 22.09
N ILE A 110 -5.87 -48.95 21.42
CA ILE A 110 -5.76 -48.45 20.06
C ILE A 110 -5.85 -46.92 20.12
N THR A 111 -4.85 -46.25 19.55
CA THR A 111 -4.81 -44.80 19.38
C THR A 111 -5.11 -44.46 17.93
N VAL A 112 -6.10 -43.60 17.70
CA VAL A 112 -6.50 -43.11 16.39
C VAL A 112 -6.13 -41.64 16.27
N THR A 113 -5.46 -41.26 15.18
CA THR A 113 -5.15 -39.87 14.84
C THR A 113 -5.91 -39.44 13.58
N GLU A 114 -6.19 -38.14 13.45
CA GLU A 114 -6.62 -37.60 12.16
C GLU A 114 -5.43 -37.63 11.18
N PRO A 115 -5.66 -37.83 9.86
CA PRO A 115 -4.62 -37.67 8.87
C PRO A 115 -4.09 -36.23 8.88
N ALA A 116 -2.81 -36.06 8.54
CA ALA A 116 -2.21 -34.73 8.48
C ALA A 116 -2.93 -33.85 7.43
N ALA A 117 -3.39 -32.67 7.85
CA ALA A 117 -4.07 -31.75 6.96
C ALA A 117 -3.11 -31.24 5.86
N THR A 118 -3.61 -31.20 4.62
CA THR A 118 -2.83 -30.77 3.45
C THR A 118 -3.31 -29.41 2.94
N VAL A 119 -2.41 -28.61 2.37
CA VAL A 119 -2.75 -27.27 1.86
C VAL A 119 -3.59 -27.40 0.58
N THR A 120 -4.80 -26.84 0.60
CA THR A 120 -5.73 -26.84 -0.54
C THR A 120 -5.55 -25.60 -1.41
N SER A 121 -5.36 -24.42 -0.80
CA SER A 121 -5.15 -23.15 -1.49
C SER A 121 -4.30 -22.17 -0.67
N VAL A 122 -3.77 -21.16 -1.36
CA VAL A 122 -3.07 -20.01 -0.76
C VAL A 122 -3.70 -18.74 -1.31
N SER A 123 -4.09 -17.83 -0.44
CA SER A 123 -4.49 -16.47 -0.80
C SER A 123 -3.44 -15.47 -0.31
N VAL A 124 -3.31 -14.36 -1.03
CA VAL A 124 -2.40 -13.27 -0.68
C VAL A 124 -3.21 -11.99 -0.58
N SER A 125 -2.98 -11.22 0.47
CA SER A 125 -3.52 -9.87 0.64
C SER A 125 -2.40 -8.88 0.92
N ALA A 126 -2.65 -7.60 0.62
CA ALA A 126 -1.73 -6.49 0.89
C ALA A 126 -2.42 -5.48 1.81
N GLY A 127 -1.64 -4.79 2.65
CA GLY A 127 -2.15 -3.65 3.42
C GLY A 127 -2.56 -2.46 2.56
N ALA A 128 -1.93 -2.31 1.39
CA ALA A 128 -2.23 -1.31 0.37
C ALA A 128 -1.83 -1.86 -1.01
N THR A 129 -2.57 -1.53 -2.06
CA THR A 129 -2.29 -1.94 -3.44
C THR A 129 -1.74 -0.80 -4.29
N ASP A 130 -1.96 0.45 -3.89
CA ASP A 130 -1.46 1.64 -4.56
C ASP A 130 -0.40 2.30 -3.68
N LEU A 131 0.82 2.45 -4.21
CA LEU A 131 1.97 3.00 -3.50
C LEU A 131 2.61 4.11 -4.32
N GLU A 132 3.13 5.13 -3.65
CA GLU A 132 4.07 6.05 -4.28
C GLU A 132 5.47 5.42 -4.33
N VAL A 133 6.30 5.82 -5.30
CA VAL A 133 7.72 5.40 -5.36
C VAL A 133 8.41 5.68 -4.03
N GLY A 134 9.12 4.69 -3.49
CA GLY A 134 9.74 4.72 -2.16
C GLY A 134 8.83 4.28 -1.02
N GLY A 135 7.51 4.15 -1.25
CA GLY A 135 6.55 3.62 -0.30
C GLY A 135 6.75 2.12 -0.02
N THR A 136 6.21 1.67 1.11
CA THR A 136 6.25 0.25 1.51
C THR A 136 4.90 -0.23 2.00
N THR A 137 4.60 -1.51 1.79
CA THR A 137 3.44 -2.19 2.38
C THR A 137 3.82 -3.60 2.80
N MET A 138 3.01 -4.23 3.65
CA MET A 138 3.16 -5.64 4.01
C MET A 138 2.16 -6.46 3.21
N VAL A 139 2.62 -7.61 2.70
CA VAL A 139 1.78 -8.68 2.19
C VAL A 139 1.70 -9.83 3.18
N THR A 140 0.54 -10.46 3.25
CA THR A 140 0.25 -11.61 4.10
C THR A 140 -0.28 -12.73 3.24
N ALA A 141 0.18 -13.96 3.48
CA ALA A 141 -0.36 -15.16 2.86
C ALA A 141 -1.13 -16.01 3.87
N THR A 142 -2.30 -16.48 3.46
CA THR A 142 -3.14 -17.38 4.24
C THR A 142 -3.33 -18.67 3.47
N ALA A 143 -2.96 -19.79 4.09
CA ALA A 143 -3.21 -21.13 3.56
C ALA A 143 -4.53 -21.67 4.10
N ALA A 144 -5.33 -22.29 3.23
CA ALA A 144 -6.47 -23.12 3.62
C ALA A 144 -6.07 -24.60 3.54
N TYR A 145 -6.56 -25.40 4.46
CA TYR A 145 -6.20 -26.81 4.61
C TYR A 145 -7.39 -27.73 4.30
N SER A 146 -7.12 -29.03 4.17
CA SER A 146 -8.13 -30.06 3.85
C SER A 146 -9.09 -30.39 4.99
N ASP A 147 -8.80 -29.91 6.19
CA ASP A 147 -9.64 -29.99 7.39
C ASP A 147 -10.46 -28.71 7.62
N ASP A 148 -10.60 -27.88 6.59
CA ASP A 148 -11.29 -26.59 6.57
C ASP A 148 -10.68 -25.51 7.50
N THR A 149 -9.52 -25.78 8.11
CA THR A 149 -8.80 -24.77 8.88
C THR A 149 -8.03 -23.81 7.96
N THR A 150 -7.64 -22.65 8.51
CA THR A 150 -6.77 -21.69 7.82
C THR A 150 -5.65 -21.24 8.74
N ALA A 151 -4.50 -20.89 8.17
CA ALA A 151 -3.38 -20.33 8.91
C ALA A 151 -2.63 -19.30 8.09
N THR A 152 -2.12 -18.27 8.75
CA THR A 152 -1.10 -17.39 8.17
C THR A 152 0.21 -18.16 8.03
N VAL A 153 0.82 -18.06 6.85
CA VAL A 153 2.04 -18.81 6.51
C VAL A 153 3.15 -17.88 6.04
N ASN A 154 4.39 -18.38 6.05
CA ASN A 154 5.53 -17.70 5.44
C ASN A 154 5.86 -18.35 4.09
N PRO A 155 5.30 -17.84 2.97
CA PRO A 155 5.51 -18.44 1.65
C PRO A 155 6.86 -18.01 1.06
N ALA A 156 7.26 -18.66 -0.03
CA ALA A 156 8.25 -18.12 -0.93
C ALA A 156 7.62 -16.95 -1.73
N TRP A 157 8.08 -15.73 -1.46
CA TRP A 157 7.63 -14.53 -2.15
C TRP A 157 8.38 -14.31 -3.46
N SER A 158 7.67 -13.77 -4.46
CA SER A 158 8.24 -13.33 -5.72
C SER A 158 7.48 -12.12 -6.26
N SER A 159 8.15 -11.32 -7.09
CA SER A 159 7.55 -10.20 -7.82
C SER A 159 7.67 -10.46 -9.33
N SER A 160 6.62 -10.15 -10.08
CA SER A 160 6.67 -10.20 -11.55
C SER A 160 7.65 -9.19 -12.15
N ASN A 161 7.91 -8.08 -11.45
CA ASN A 161 8.87 -7.07 -11.86
C ASN A 161 9.48 -6.33 -10.66
N THR A 162 10.70 -6.73 -10.28
CA THR A 162 11.42 -6.14 -9.14
C THR A 162 11.92 -4.71 -9.40
N SER A 163 11.97 -4.24 -10.65
CA SER A 163 12.30 -2.83 -10.92
C SER A 163 11.12 -1.89 -10.67
N ILE A 164 9.89 -2.42 -10.54
CA ILE A 164 8.69 -1.66 -10.21
C ILE A 164 8.34 -1.84 -8.72
N ALA A 165 8.23 -3.09 -8.26
CA ALA A 165 8.03 -3.38 -6.84
C ALA A 165 8.82 -4.64 -6.44
N SER A 166 9.64 -4.53 -5.41
CA SER A 166 10.39 -5.67 -4.84
C SER A 166 9.69 -6.18 -3.58
N VAL A 167 9.81 -7.47 -3.28
CA VAL A 167 9.26 -8.08 -2.04
C VAL A 167 10.37 -8.81 -1.29
N SER A 168 10.44 -8.59 0.02
CA SER A 168 11.39 -9.28 0.91
C SER A 168 10.89 -10.67 1.30
N SER A 169 11.77 -11.50 1.87
CA SER A 169 11.39 -12.81 2.42
C SER A 169 10.42 -12.72 3.61
N SER A 170 10.29 -11.56 4.25
CA SER A 170 9.33 -11.31 5.33
C SER A 170 7.99 -10.76 4.82
N GLY A 171 7.81 -10.62 3.50
CA GLY A 171 6.58 -10.07 2.92
C GLY A 171 6.51 -8.54 2.91
N THR A 172 7.63 -7.84 3.10
CA THR A 172 7.65 -6.38 2.93
C THR A 172 7.83 -6.04 1.46
N VAL A 173 6.86 -5.36 0.86
CA VAL A 173 6.94 -4.85 -0.50
C VAL A 173 7.45 -3.41 -0.47
N THR A 174 8.43 -3.11 -1.33
CA THR A 174 8.98 -1.76 -1.54
C THR A 174 8.72 -1.34 -2.97
N ALA A 175 8.09 -0.17 -3.14
CA ALA A 175 7.85 0.46 -4.42
C ALA A 175 9.13 1.12 -4.95
N VAL A 176 9.58 0.73 -6.14
CA VAL A 176 10.88 1.12 -6.72
C VAL A 176 10.72 2.12 -7.85
N ALA A 177 9.78 1.89 -8.77
CA ALA A 177 9.52 2.78 -9.90
C ALA A 177 8.06 2.69 -10.32
N ALA A 178 7.55 3.72 -11.00
CA ALA A 178 6.18 3.76 -11.47
C ALA A 178 5.85 2.61 -12.43
N GLY A 179 4.65 2.04 -12.30
CA GLY A 179 4.18 0.90 -13.08
C GLY A 179 3.39 -0.08 -12.22
N THR A 180 3.14 -1.29 -12.73
CA THR A 180 2.46 -2.36 -11.98
C THR A 180 3.34 -3.59 -11.83
N ALA A 181 3.23 -4.28 -10.69
CA ALA A 181 3.90 -5.54 -10.44
C ALA A 181 2.99 -6.45 -9.61
N THR A 182 2.98 -7.74 -9.93
CA THR A 182 2.22 -8.75 -9.20
C THR A 182 3.13 -9.42 -8.18
N ILE A 183 2.75 -9.39 -6.91
CA ILE A 183 3.43 -10.09 -5.82
C ILE A 183 2.75 -11.45 -5.61
N THR A 184 3.52 -12.52 -5.73
CA THR A 184 3.04 -13.91 -5.62
C THR A 184 3.68 -14.58 -4.41
N GLY A 185 2.87 -15.22 -3.58
CA GLY A 185 3.30 -16.05 -2.46
C GLY A 185 3.02 -17.52 -2.77
N THR A 186 4.06 -18.36 -2.79
CA THR A 186 3.94 -19.80 -2.99
C THR A 186 4.25 -20.57 -1.70
N PHE A 187 3.32 -21.43 -1.26
CA PHE A 187 3.47 -22.29 -0.09
C PHE A 187 2.96 -23.70 -0.40
N SER A 188 3.76 -24.72 -0.11
CA SER A 188 3.43 -26.13 -0.38
C SER A 188 2.92 -26.41 -1.81
N GLY A 189 3.53 -25.75 -2.80
CA GLY A 189 3.17 -25.89 -4.23
C GLY A 189 1.89 -25.18 -4.66
N LYS A 190 1.18 -24.49 -3.75
CA LYS A 190 0.02 -23.63 -4.04
C LYS A 190 0.44 -22.17 -4.01
N SER A 191 -0.23 -21.32 -4.79
CA SER A 191 0.10 -19.90 -4.88
C SER A 191 -1.14 -19.02 -4.82
N GLY A 192 -0.97 -17.85 -4.23
CA GLY A 192 -1.87 -16.71 -4.34
C GLY A 192 -1.09 -15.47 -4.78
N ALA A 193 -1.78 -14.46 -5.29
CA ALA A 193 -1.13 -13.25 -5.79
C ALA A 193 -1.97 -12.00 -5.52
N VAL A 194 -1.29 -10.85 -5.48
CA VAL A 194 -1.89 -9.51 -5.39
C VAL A 194 -1.15 -8.57 -6.35
N GLU A 195 -1.87 -7.69 -7.02
CA GLU A 195 -1.28 -6.65 -7.87
C GLU A 195 -0.97 -5.40 -7.05
N ILE A 196 0.21 -4.82 -7.28
CA ILE A 196 0.66 -3.56 -6.70
C ILE A 196 0.87 -2.57 -7.84
N THR A 197 0.24 -1.41 -7.72
CA THR A 197 0.40 -0.26 -8.61
C THR A 197 1.28 0.76 -7.92
N VAL A 198 2.31 1.23 -8.63
CA VAL A 198 3.24 2.26 -8.15
C VAL A 198 3.07 3.52 -8.99
N THR A 199 2.84 4.65 -8.32
CA THR A 199 2.78 5.98 -8.93
C THR A 199 4.01 6.81 -8.56
N PRO A 200 4.47 7.74 -9.42
CA PRO A 200 5.50 8.69 -9.02
C PRO A 200 4.97 9.62 -7.91
N PRO A 201 5.85 10.16 -7.05
CA PRO A 201 5.44 11.10 -6.02
C PRO A 201 4.92 12.40 -6.63
N PRO A 202 4.06 13.16 -5.91
CA PRO A 202 3.65 14.49 -6.33
C PRO A 202 4.85 15.42 -6.58
N ALA A 203 4.70 16.32 -7.54
CA ALA A 203 5.72 17.30 -7.91
C ALA A 203 5.22 18.72 -7.67
N THR A 204 6.08 19.54 -7.07
CA THR A 204 5.78 20.96 -6.82
C THR A 204 6.01 21.80 -8.07
N LEU A 205 5.01 22.60 -8.45
CA LEU A 205 5.14 23.68 -9.41
C LEU A 205 5.33 24.99 -8.64
N THR A 206 6.44 25.68 -8.92
CA THR A 206 6.71 27.03 -8.41
C THR A 206 6.58 28.04 -9.54
N VAL A 207 5.81 29.10 -9.30
CA VAL A 207 5.72 30.25 -10.21
C VAL A 207 6.48 31.43 -9.62
N THR A 208 7.24 32.13 -10.45
CA THR A 208 7.94 33.36 -10.08
C THR A 208 7.47 34.50 -10.96
N LEU A 209 7.22 35.66 -10.35
CA LEU A 209 6.88 36.89 -11.06
C LEU A 209 8.13 37.76 -11.18
N ALA A 210 8.32 38.41 -12.32
CA ALA A 210 9.43 39.30 -12.57
C ALA A 210 9.05 40.45 -13.51
N GLY A 211 10.00 41.36 -13.70
CA GLY A 211 9.83 42.58 -14.51
C GLY A 211 9.47 43.78 -13.66
N THR A 212 9.16 44.88 -14.32
CA THR A 212 8.87 46.19 -13.71
C THR A 212 7.39 46.41 -13.43
N GLY A 213 6.52 45.65 -14.10
CA GLY A 213 5.07 45.70 -13.96
C GLY A 213 4.55 44.68 -12.96
N SER A 214 3.23 44.59 -12.87
CA SER A 214 2.52 43.65 -11.99
C SER A 214 1.44 42.88 -12.76
N GLY A 215 1.08 41.72 -12.21
CA GLY A 215 0.07 40.82 -12.76
C GLY A 215 -0.16 39.65 -11.83
N VAL A 216 -1.13 38.82 -12.18
CA VAL A 216 -1.48 37.59 -11.47
C VAL A 216 -1.28 36.40 -12.41
N VAL A 217 -0.86 35.27 -11.86
CA VAL A 217 -0.85 33.99 -12.57
C VAL A 217 -1.75 33.00 -11.86
N THR A 218 -2.70 32.42 -12.57
CA THR A 218 -3.56 31.34 -12.06
C THR A 218 -3.32 30.03 -12.81
N SER A 219 -3.82 28.91 -12.29
CA SER A 219 -3.70 27.60 -12.95
C SER A 219 -5.02 26.85 -13.16
N SER A 220 -5.01 25.94 -14.13
CA SER A 220 -5.97 24.86 -14.28
C SER A 220 -5.23 23.52 -14.46
N PRO A 221 -5.39 22.51 -13.58
CA PRO A 221 -6.21 22.51 -12.36
C PRO A 221 -5.83 23.63 -11.38
N SER A 222 -6.80 24.08 -10.58
CA SER A 222 -6.60 25.16 -9.60
C SER A 222 -5.54 24.79 -8.56
N GLY A 223 -4.75 25.76 -8.13
CA GLY A 223 -3.78 25.62 -7.05
C GLY A 223 -2.69 26.69 -7.06
N ILE A 224 -2.35 27.22 -8.25
CA ILE A 224 -1.58 28.45 -8.36
C ILE A 224 -2.53 29.66 -8.42
N ASP A 225 -2.26 30.66 -7.58
CA ASP A 225 -2.81 32.02 -7.64
C ASP A 225 -1.71 33.01 -7.24
N CYS A 226 -0.71 33.10 -8.12
CA CYS A 226 0.54 33.78 -7.85
C CYS A 226 0.32 35.29 -7.88
N GLY A 227 0.46 35.84 -6.68
CA GLY A 227 -0.10 37.09 -6.18
C GLY A 227 -0.33 36.93 -4.67
N SER A 228 -0.78 35.75 -4.26
CA SER A 228 -0.81 35.29 -2.86
C SER A 228 -0.19 33.91 -2.65
N ASP A 229 -0.38 32.97 -3.59
CA ASP A 229 0.21 31.62 -3.53
C ASP A 229 0.82 31.21 -4.88
N CYS A 230 2.12 30.99 -4.85
CA CYS A 230 2.93 30.70 -6.04
C CYS A 230 3.51 29.28 -6.03
N ASN A 231 3.10 28.40 -5.12
CA ASN A 231 3.64 27.04 -5.01
C ASN A 231 2.52 26.03 -4.79
N GLU A 232 2.38 25.06 -5.68
CA GLU A 232 1.39 23.98 -5.52
C GLU A 232 1.99 22.61 -5.84
N SER A 233 1.57 21.59 -5.11
CA SER A 233 1.92 20.19 -5.36
C SER A 233 0.85 19.52 -6.21
N TYR A 234 1.23 19.06 -7.39
CA TYR A 234 0.34 18.31 -8.29
C TYR A 234 0.74 16.85 -8.36
N ALA A 235 -0.24 15.97 -8.55
CA ALA A 235 0.02 14.56 -8.83
C ALA A 235 0.87 14.42 -10.11
N ALA A 236 1.78 13.43 -10.12
CA ALA A 236 2.63 13.21 -11.27
C ALA A 236 1.82 12.90 -12.55
N GLY A 237 2.28 13.41 -13.69
CA GLY A 237 1.59 13.36 -14.97
C GLY A 237 0.50 14.42 -15.16
N THR A 238 0.16 15.22 -14.15
CA THR A 238 -0.81 16.31 -14.29
C THR A 238 -0.30 17.34 -15.28
N VAL A 239 -1.12 17.70 -16.27
CA VAL A 239 -0.85 18.83 -17.17
C VAL A 239 -1.48 20.08 -16.56
N VAL A 240 -0.65 21.00 -16.11
CA VAL A 240 -1.07 22.26 -15.50
C VAL A 240 -0.99 23.35 -16.54
N THR A 241 -2.10 24.05 -16.79
CA THR A 241 -2.16 25.23 -17.65
C THR A 241 -2.11 26.47 -16.79
N LEU A 242 -1.10 27.31 -17.00
CA LEU A 242 -0.97 28.62 -16.37
C LEU A 242 -1.59 29.70 -17.25
N ILE A 243 -2.24 30.66 -16.60
CA ILE A 243 -2.95 31.76 -17.25
C ILE A 243 -2.50 33.06 -16.57
N THR A 244 -2.01 34.01 -17.36
CA THR A 244 -1.64 35.35 -16.86
C THR A 244 -2.79 36.34 -16.99
N ASP A 245 -2.89 37.24 -16.03
CA ASP A 245 -3.67 38.47 -16.13
C ASP A 245 -2.79 39.66 -15.73
N ALA A 246 -2.48 40.55 -16.68
CA ALA A 246 -1.65 41.71 -16.41
C ALA A 246 -2.47 42.78 -15.70
N ALA A 247 -1.93 43.35 -14.63
CA ALA A 247 -2.61 44.43 -13.92
C ALA A 247 -2.69 45.70 -14.80
N SER A 248 -3.63 46.59 -14.48
CA SER A 248 -3.73 47.89 -15.16
C SER A 248 -2.41 48.65 -15.12
N GLY A 249 -1.98 49.21 -16.27
CA GLY A 249 -0.69 49.88 -16.41
C GLY A 249 0.49 48.93 -16.60
N SER A 250 0.27 47.63 -16.75
CA SER A 250 1.29 46.62 -17.05
C SER A 250 0.94 45.79 -18.29
N THR A 251 1.95 45.17 -18.89
CA THR A 251 1.84 44.24 -20.01
C THR A 251 2.60 42.95 -19.70
N PHE A 252 2.02 41.81 -20.07
CA PHE A 252 2.71 40.53 -20.00
C PHE A 252 3.74 40.42 -21.13
N VAL A 253 4.99 40.15 -20.76
CA VAL A 253 6.13 40.05 -21.69
C VAL A 253 6.31 38.62 -22.18
N GLY A 254 6.18 37.64 -21.29
CA GLY A 254 6.38 36.23 -21.63
C GLY A 254 6.72 35.33 -20.45
N TRP A 255 6.74 34.04 -20.74
CA TRP A 255 7.15 32.96 -19.86
C TRP A 255 8.62 32.60 -20.09
N SER A 256 9.28 32.15 -19.03
CA SER A 256 10.62 31.54 -19.08
C SER A 256 10.78 30.45 -18.00
N GLY A 257 11.86 29.68 -18.08
CA GLY A 257 12.18 28.64 -17.09
C GLY A 257 11.73 27.26 -17.61
N ASP A 258 10.98 26.50 -16.80
CA ASP A 258 10.35 25.25 -17.25
C ASP A 258 9.08 25.49 -18.09
N CYS A 259 8.58 26.72 -18.12
CA CYS A 259 7.51 27.16 -19.01
C CYS A 259 8.08 28.21 -19.97
N ASP A 260 8.26 27.89 -21.24
CA ASP A 260 8.68 28.84 -22.26
C ASP A 260 7.50 29.18 -23.18
N GLY A 261 7.35 30.46 -23.54
CA GLY A 261 6.31 30.89 -24.47
C GLY A 261 5.95 32.37 -24.32
N SER A 262 5.40 32.95 -25.38
CA SER A 262 4.96 34.36 -25.41
C SER A 262 3.44 34.53 -25.30
N GLY A 263 2.69 33.43 -25.21
CA GLY A 263 1.23 33.47 -25.05
C GLY A 263 0.82 33.77 -23.61
N GLN A 264 -0.36 34.37 -23.44
CA GLN A 264 -0.96 34.60 -22.11
C GLN A 264 -1.24 33.29 -21.34
N THR A 265 -1.18 32.16 -22.02
CA THR A 265 -1.27 30.84 -21.42
C THR A 265 -0.08 29.98 -21.83
N THR A 266 0.30 29.07 -20.92
CA THR A 266 1.32 28.05 -21.17
C THR A 266 0.97 26.79 -20.36
N SER A 267 1.43 25.62 -20.78
CA SER A 267 1.16 24.36 -20.09
C SER A 267 2.46 23.64 -19.74
N VAL A 268 2.48 23.04 -18.57
CA VAL A 268 3.60 22.25 -18.05
C VAL A 268 3.09 20.91 -17.54
N THR A 269 3.81 19.83 -17.85
CA THR A 269 3.51 18.49 -17.32
C THR A 269 4.34 18.24 -16.07
N MET A 270 3.69 17.84 -14.99
CA MET A 270 4.32 17.65 -13.68
C MET A 270 4.86 16.22 -13.56
N ASP A 271 6.12 16.02 -13.93
CA ASP A 271 6.86 14.76 -13.80
C ASP A 271 7.96 14.82 -12.72
N THR A 272 8.54 16.00 -12.55
CA THR A 272 9.47 16.40 -11.50
C THR A 272 9.09 17.80 -11.00
N PRO A 273 9.67 18.31 -9.90
CA PRO A 273 9.48 19.71 -9.55
C PRO A 273 9.82 20.65 -10.72
N ARG A 274 8.99 21.67 -10.94
CA ARG A 274 9.11 22.62 -12.07
C ARG A 274 9.07 24.05 -11.57
N THR A 275 9.79 24.93 -12.23
CA THR A 275 9.81 26.38 -11.96
C THR A 275 9.49 27.18 -13.21
N CYS A 276 8.37 27.88 -13.20
CA CYS A 276 7.94 28.75 -14.29
C CYS A 276 8.05 30.21 -13.89
N LYS A 277 8.45 31.07 -14.81
CA LYS A 277 8.65 32.49 -14.56
C LYS A 277 7.80 33.32 -15.52
N ALA A 278 6.86 34.10 -14.98
CA ALA A 278 6.08 35.08 -15.71
C ALA A 278 6.73 36.46 -15.58
N THR A 279 6.92 37.15 -16.71
CA THR A 279 7.46 38.52 -16.71
C THR A 279 6.40 39.52 -17.12
N PHE A 280 6.20 40.55 -16.30
CA PHE A 280 5.31 41.68 -16.54
C PHE A 280 6.13 42.97 -16.49
N ASP A 281 5.96 43.84 -17.47
CA ASP A 281 6.58 45.17 -17.48
C ASP A 281 5.52 46.26 -17.47
N VAL A 282 5.84 47.43 -16.91
CA VAL A 282 4.93 48.58 -16.95
C VAL A 282 4.68 48.97 -18.41
N SER A 283 3.42 49.21 -18.75
CA SER A 283 2.98 49.65 -20.07
C SER A 283 2.72 51.15 -20.13
N GLN A 284 2.69 51.81 -18.97
CA GLN A 284 2.50 53.25 -18.83
C GLN A 284 3.51 53.84 -17.84
N ALA A 285 3.89 55.10 -18.07
CA ALA A 285 4.65 55.92 -17.14
C ALA A 285 3.88 57.21 -16.82
N ILE A 286 4.01 57.66 -15.57
CA ILE A 286 3.40 58.90 -15.08
C ILE A 286 4.35 60.07 -15.35
N LEU A 287 3.83 61.12 -15.99
CA LEU A 287 4.44 62.43 -16.08
C LEU A 287 3.79 63.35 -15.03
N ASP A 288 4.60 63.85 -14.12
CA ASP A 288 4.18 64.77 -13.06
C ASP A 288 4.80 66.15 -13.27
N ILE A 289 3.99 67.20 -13.27
CA ILE A 289 4.47 68.58 -13.40
C ILE A 289 4.42 69.26 -12.04
N ASN A 290 5.58 69.65 -11.53
CA ASN A 290 5.69 70.50 -10.35
C ASN A 290 5.89 71.95 -10.81
N LEU A 291 5.14 72.91 -10.29
CA LEU A 291 5.27 74.33 -10.66
C LEU A 291 6.07 75.12 -9.60
N PRO A 292 7.41 75.07 -9.60
CA PRO A 292 8.21 75.88 -8.70
C PRO A 292 8.31 77.35 -9.16
N GLY A 293 8.53 78.24 -8.21
CA GLY A 293 8.80 79.66 -8.48
C GLY A 293 7.75 80.60 -7.89
N ASN A 294 7.91 81.89 -8.17
CA ASN A 294 7.03 82.95 -7.69
C ASN A 294 6.19 83.59 -8.81
N GLY A 295 6.44 83.23 -10.07
CA GLY A 295 5.59 83.56 -11.21
C GLY A 295 4.48 82.52 -11.41
N SER A 296 3.58 82.80 -12.35
CA SER A 296 2.48 81.91 -12.74
C SER A 296 2.44 81.70 -14.25
N GLY A 297 1.86 80.58 -14.66
CA GLY A 297 1.69 80.20 -16.05
C GLY A 297 0.97 78.86 -16.15
N THR A 298 0.61 78.46 -17.35
CA THR A 298 0.02 77.15 -17.63
C THR A 298 1.00 76.25 -18.36
N ILE A 299 0.80 74.95 -18.21
CA ILE A 299 1.56 73.92 -18.92
C ILE A 299 0.57 73.00 -19.59
N THR A 300 0.69 72.84 -20.90
CA THR A 300 -0.14 71.89 -21.68
C THR A 300 0.74 70.85 -22.36
N SER A 301 0.16 69.70 -22.69
CA SER A 301 0.88 68.63 -23.40
C SER A 301 0.25 68.23 -24.74
N THR A 302 1.08 67.64 -25.60
CA THR A 302 0.66 66.90 -26.80
C THR A 302 1.42 65.57 -26.83
N PRO A 303 0.75 64.38 -26.78
CA PRO A 303 -0.70 64.17 -26.70
C PRO A 303 -1.34 64.81 -25.45
N PRO A 304 -2.61 65.24 -25.53
CA PRO A 304 -3.28 65.97 -24.44
C PRO A 304 -3.37 65.11 -23.17
N GLY A 305 -3.29 65.76 -22.01
CA GLY A 305 -3.48 65.12 -20.70
C GLY A 305 -2.90 65.90 -19.53
N ILE A 306 -1.88 66.74 -19.77
CA ILE A 306 -1.39 67.76 -18.83
C ILE A 306 -2.05 69.09 -19.18
N ASP A 307 -2.58 69.77 -18.17
CA ASP A 307 -3.15 71.12 -18.23
C ASP A 307 -2.98 71.80 -16.86
N CYS A 308 -1.74 72.13 -16.50
CA CYS A 308 -1.44 72.77 -15.22
C CYS A 308 -1.90 74.24 -15.18
N PRO A 309 -2.37 74.72 -14.02
CA PRO A 309 -2.30 74.08 -12.70
C PRO A 309 -3.44 73.10 -12.37
N ASP A 310 -4.44 72.94 -13.23
CA ASP A 310 -5.66 72.19 -12.91
C ASP A 310 -5.46 70.67 -12.96
N ASN A 311 -4.68 70.16 -13.94
CA ASN A 311 -4.26 68.77 -14.01
C ASN A 311 -2.77 68.65 -14.36
N CYS A 312 -1.96 68.35 -13.35
CA CYS A 312 -0.51 68.26 -13.48
C CYS A 312 0.05 66.84 -13.51
N ASN A 313 -0.81 65.82 -13.51
CA ASN A 313 -0.38 64.43 -13.44
C ASN A 313 -1.09 63.60 -14.51
N GLN A 314 -0.33 62.94 -15.37
CA GLN A 314 -0.90 62.13 -16.44
C GLN A 314 -0.07 60.87 -16.72
N ALA A 315 -0.75 59.73 -16.85
CA ALA A 315 -0.13 58.50 -17.35
C ALA A 315 -0.13 58.47 -18.89
N TYR A 316 1.02 58.17 -19.47
CA TYR A 316 1.21 57.98 -20.90
C TYR A 316 1.76 56.58 -21.17
N PRO A 317 1.43 55.92 -22.30
CA PRO A 317 2.07 54.66 -22.69
C PRO A 317 3.59 54.79 -22.74
N ILE A 318 4.31 53.77 -22.31
CA ILE A 318 5.78 53.75 -22.39
C ILE A 318 6.24 54.00 -23.84
N GLY A 319 7.29 54.81 -24.01
CA GLY A 319 7.83 55.24 -25.30
C GLY A 319 7.06 56.40 -25.96
N THR A 320 5.98 56.89 -25.35
CA THR A 320 5.28 58.09 -25.85
C THR A 320 6.20 59.30 -25.77
N VAL A 321 6.33 60.04 -26.87
CA VAL A 321 6.99 61.36 -26.89
C VAL A 321 5.95 62.41 -26.57
N VAL A 322 6.06 63.03 -25.40
CA VAL A 322 5.17 64.09 -24.91
C VAL A 322 5.84 65.44 -25.14
N THR A 323 5.15 66.30 -25.89
CA THR A 323 5.57 67.69 -26.09
C THR A 323 4.89 68.57 -25.05
N LEU A 324 5.65 69.18 -24.15
CA LEU A 324 5.16 70.12 -23.14
C LEU A 324 5.32 71.56 -23.62
N THR A 325 4.30 72.38 -23.43
CA THR A 325 4.27 73.79 -23.85
C THR A 325 3.94 74.66 -22.63
N ALA A 326 4.83 75.61 -22.32
CA ALA A 326 4.66 76.57 -21.25
C ALA A 326 4.12 77.91 -21.78
N ASP A 327 3.08 78.41 -21.13
CA ASP A 327 2.47 79.72 -21.42
C ASP A 327 2.47 80.60 -20.15
N PRO A 328 3.43 81.53 -20.01
CA PRO A 328 3.47 82.46 -18.87
C PRO A 328 2.22 83.32 -18.78
N ALA A 329 1.65 83.42 -17.58
CA ALA A 329 0.57 84.35 -17.33
C ALA A 329 1.05 85.80 -17.41
N ALA A 330 0.11 86.74 -17.60
CA ALA A 330 0.42 88.17 -17.60
C ALA A 330 1.14 88.58 -16.30
N GLY A 331 2.30 89.22 -16.44
CA GLY A 331 3.16 89.60 -15.31
C GLY A 331 4.22 88.56 -14.92
N SER A 332 4.29 87.42 -15.61
CA SER A 332 5.34 86.39 -15.43
C SER A 332 6.11 86.13 -16.72
N LYS A 333 7.31 85.55 -16.61
CA LYS A 333 8.16 85.06 -17.72
C LYS A 333 8.51 83.59 -17.50
N PHE A 334 8.55 82.81 -18.58
CA PHE A 334 9.09 81.44 -18.53
C PHE A 334 10.62 81.53 -18.49
N ASN A 335 11.24 80.86 -17.51
CA ASN A 335 12.69 80.88 -17.38
C ASN A 335 13.34 79.62 -17.95
N CYS A 336 12.88 78.44 -17.51
CA CYS A 336 13.39 77.16 -17.99
C CYS A 336 12.56 75.97 -17.54
N TRP A 337 12.81 74.82 -18.17
CA TRP A 337 12.46 73.52 -17.61
C TRP A 337 13.62 72.97 -16.75
N GLY A 338 13.28 72.39 -15.61
CA GLY A 338 14.16 71.56 -14.77
C GLY A 338 13.55 70.17 -14.54
N ASP A 339 14.37 69.24 -14.07
CA ASP A 339 14.02 67.85 -13.68
C ASP A 339 13.35 66.94 -14.74
N CYS A 340 13.09 67.45 -15.95
CA CYS A 340 12.36 66.80 -17.05
C CYS A 340 13.07 65.62 -17.76
N GLY A 341 13.72 64.71 -17.01
CA GLY A 341 14.32 63.48 -17.54
C GLY A 341 15.84 63.36 -17.32
N PRO A 342 16.50 62.35 -17.94
CA PRO A 342 17.90 61.99 -17.66
C PRO A 342 18.91 63.08 -18.06
N ALA A 343 18.53 64.00 -18.94
CA ALA A 343 19.25 65.25 -19.15
C ALA A 343 18.69 66.31 -18.21
N ASN A 344 19.18 66.33 -16.97
CA ASN A 344 18.88 67.31 -15.91
C ASN A 344 19.44 68.71 -16.25
N GLN A 345 19.19 69.18 -17.48
CA GLN A 345 19.72 70.42 -18.03
C GLN A 345 18.61 71.44 -18.13
N ARG A 346 18.96 72.68 -17.80
CA ARG A 346 18.11 73.86 -17.90
C ARG A 346 17.79 74.14 -19.38
N GLN A 347 16.59 73.78 -19.83
CA GLN A 347 16.15 73.97 -21.22
C GLN A 347 15.38 75.31 -21.33
N VAL A 348 15.74 76.14 -22.31
CA VAL A 348 15.19 77.50 -22.50
C VAL A 348 14.03 77.63 -23.52
N PRO A 349 13.71 76.66 -24.42
CA PRO A 349 12.53 76.83 -25.25
C PRO A 349 11.25 76.71 -24.39
N THR A 350 10.23 77.50 -24.73
CA THR A 350 8.89 77.39 -24.12
C THR A 350 8.22 76.05 -24.43
N GLN A 351 8.81 75.25 -25.32
CA GLN A 351 8.36 73.91 -25.67
C GLN A 351 9.52 72.91 -25.57
N ILE A 352 9.30 71.78 -24.89
CA ILE A 352 10.24 70.65 -24.83
C ILE A 352 9.55 69.34 -25.19
N GLN A 353 10.34 68.34 -25.57
CA GLN A 353 9.89 66.97 -25.73
C GLN A 353 10.52 66.07 -24.68
N VAL A 354 9.71 65.26 -24.02
CA VAL A 354 10.13 64.22 -23.09
C VAL A 354 9.63 62.87 -23.60
N THR A 355 10.47 61.83 -23.51
CA THR A 355 10.07 60.47 -23.88
C THR A 355 9.75 59.70 -22.61
N MET A 356 8.56 59.11 -22.56
CA MET A 356 8.04 58.42 -21.37
C MET A 356 8.61 57.00 -21.28
N ASP A 357 9.90 56.87 -20.97
CA ASP A 357 10.57 55.57 -20.79
C ASP A 357 10.48 55.03 -19.35
N SER A 358 10.17 55.93 -18.42
CA SER A 358 9.87 55.66 -17.01
C SER A 358 9.02 56.81 -16.46
N ASN A 359 8.59 56.73 -15.20
CA ASN A 359 7.98 57.88 -14.54
C ASN A 359 8.94 59.09 -14.60
N LEU A 360 8.41 60.27 -14.90
CA LEU A 360 9.14 61.52 -15.03
C LEU A 360 8.47 62.60 -14.19
N SER A 361 9.28 63.44 -13.56
CA SER A 361 8.82 64.68 -12.91
C SER A 361 9.42 65.85 -13.67
N CYS A 362 8.67 66.93 -13.85
CA CYS A 362 9.07 68.07 -14.66
C CYS A 362 8.80 69.35 -13.88
N SER A 363 9.80 70.22 -13.79
CA SER A 363 9.78 71.45 -13.01
C SER A 363 9.93 72.69 -13.92
N PRO A 364 8.87 73.19 -14.56
CA PRO A 364 8.91 74.50 -15.25
C PRO A 364 9.00 75.67 -14.27
N TYR A 365 9.99 76.53 -14.44
CA TYR A 365 10.22 77.69 -13.60
C TYR A 365 9.63 78.95 -14.24
N PHE A 366 8.64 79.54 -13.55
CA PHE A 366 8.10 80.86 -13.87
C PHE A 366 8.58 81.90 -12.84
N GLU A 367 8.89 83.09 -13.32
CA GLU A 367 9.33 84.23 -12.49
C GLU A 367 8.51 85.48 -12.81
N LEU A 368 8.40 86.41 -11.86
CA LEU A 368 7.75 87.70 -12.09
C LEU A 368 8.55 88.56 -13.09
N SER A 369 7.84 89.23 -13.99
CA SER A 369 8.42 90.16 -14.96
C SER A 369 8.94 91.41 -14.26
N GLY A 370 10.26 91.61 -14.21
CA GLY A 370 10.91 92.81 -13.63
C GLY A 370 11.99 92.53 -12.57
N GLN A 371 12.26 91.26 -12.25
CA GLN A 371 13.47 90.79 -11.57
C GLN A 371 14.39 90.04 -12.52
#